data_AF-A0A9X9WTN8-F1
#
_entry.id   AF-A0A9X9WTN8-F1
#
_cell.length_a   1.000
_cell.length_b   1.000
_cell.length_c   1.000
_cell.angle_alpha   90.00
_cell.angle_beta   90.00
_cell.angle_gamma   90.00
#
_symmetry.space_group_name_H-M   'P 1'
#
loop_
_entity.id
_entity.type
_entity.pdbx_description
1 polymer ?
#
loop_
_entity_poly.entity_id
_entity_poly.type
_entity_poly.pdbx_seq_one_letter_code
_entity_poly.pdbx_strand_id
1 'polypeptide(L)'
;MLQPSAPKDIEKMVEATAKAMALAEHRCGTPRMVKLYLDDARKVLLDVAKSAKRQKWTIEELILALDPPKPKPKPWEKYADPPRRGGP
;
A
#
# COMPACT_ATOMS: atom_id res chain seq x y z
N MET A 1 -5.51 9.87 18.18
CA MET A 1 -4.99 9.38 16.88
C MET A 1 -5.39 7.91 16.78
N LEU A 2 -6.34 7.56 15.91
CA LEU A 2 -6.67 6.15 15.69
C LEU A 2 -5.47 5.51 14.99
N GLN A 3 -4.79 4.59 15.67
CA GLN A 3 -3.98 3.60 14.97
C GLN A 3 -4.95 2.88 14.01
N PRO A 4 -4.61 2.72 12.72
CA PRO A 4 -5.40 1.86 11.86
C PRO A 4 -5.21 0.43 12.38
N SER A 5 -6.11 -0.01 13.26
CA SER A 5 -6.21 -1.41 13.66
C SER A 5 -6.25 -2.23 12.39
N ALA A 6 -5.41 -3.27 12.31
CA ALA A 6 -5.38 -4.21 11.19
C ALA A 6 -6.82 -4.50 10.72
N PRO A 7 -7.09 -4.49 9.41
CA PRO A 7 -8.44 -4.62 8.89
C PRO A 7 -9.08 -5.86 9.51
N LYS A 8 -10.26 -5.71 10.10
CA LYS A 8 -11.03 -6.82 10.71
C LYS A 8 -11.27 -7.97 9.72
N ASP A 9 -11.11 -7.70 8.43
CA ASP A 9 -11.21 -8.64 7.33
C ASP A 9 -10.20 -8.24 6.22
N ILE A 10 -9.11 -9.00 6.12
CA ILE A 10 -8.02 -8.75 5.16
C ILE A 10 -8.52 -8.93 3.73
N GLU A 11 -9.39 -9.92 3.49
CA GLU A 11 -9.94 -10.19 2.15
C GLU A 11 -10.77 -9.02 1.64
N LYS A 12 -11.63 -8.46 2.50
CA LYS A 12 -12.40 -7.25 2.15
C LYS A 12 -11.52 -6.03 1.87
N MET A 13 -10.42 -5.86 2.60
CA MET A 13 -9.49 -4.76 2.33
C MET A 13 -8.83 -4.94 0.97
N VAL A 14 -8.36 -6.15 0.66
CA VAL A 14 -7.70 -6.47 -0.61
C VAL A 14 -8.67 -6.25 -1.78
N GLU A 15 -9.92 -6.69 -1.65
CA GLU A 15 -10.96 -6.46 -2.65
C GLU A 15 -11.28 -4.97 -2.83
N ALA A 16 -11.43 -4.22 -1.73
CA ALA A 16 -11.68 -2.77 -1.77
C ALA A 16 -10.51 -2.02 -2.45
N THR A 17 -9.28 -2.45 -2.19
CA THR A 17 -8.07 -1.88 -2.79
C THR A 17 -8.02 -2.18 -4.29
N ALA A 18 -8.26 -3.42 -4.69
CA ALA A 18 -8.34 -3.81 -6.10
C ALA A 18 -9.44 -3.02 -6.83
N LYS A 19 -10.58 -2.80 -6.19
CA LYS A 19 -11.67 -1.97 -6.73
C LYS A 19 -11.26 -0.50 -6.87
N ALA A 20 -10.57 0.06 -5.90
CA ALA A 20 -10.06 1.43 -5.96
C ALA A 20 -9.04 1.60 -7.11
N MET A 21 -8.13 0.63 -7.30
CA MET A 21 -7.17 0.64 -8.41
C MET A 21 -7.86 0.52 -9.77
N ALA A 22 -8.82 -0.40 -9.91
CA ALA A 22 -9.61 -0.54 -11.14
C ALA A 22 -10.38 0.74 -11.50
N LEU A 23 -10.90 1.45 -10.48
CA LEU A 23 -11.54 2.75 -10.67
C LEU A 23 -10.53 3.86 -11.03
N ALA A 24 -9.34 3.86 -10.43
CA ALA A 24 -8.32 4.86 -10.68
C ALA A 24 -7.73 4.78 -12.10
N GLU A 25 -7.41 3.57 -12.58
CA GLU A 25 -6.75 3.36 -13.87
C GLU A 25 -7.74 3.29 -15.03
N HIS A 26 -8.88 2.62 -14.84
CA HIS A 26 -9.81 2.32 -15.94
C HIS A 26 -11.18 2.99 -15.79
N ARG A 27 -11.42 3.76 -14.71
CA ARG A 27 -12.73 4.33 -14.36
C ARG A 27 -13.85 3.30 -14.32
N CYS A 28 -13.51 2.02 -14.12
CA CYS A 28 -14.42 0.89 -14.26
C CYS A 28 -14.22 -0.10 -13.11
N GLY A 29 -15.16 -0.10 -12.15
CA GLY A 29 -15.14 -0.98 -10.99
C GLY A 29 -15.90 -2.30 -11.20
N THR A 30 -15.96 -2.83 -12.42
CA THR A 30 -16.70 -4.07 -12.70
C THR A 30 -16.03 -5.27 -12.01
N PRO A 31 -16.79 -6.30 -11.58
CA PRO A 31 -16.23 -7.48 -10.92
C PRO A 31 -15.12 -8.15 -11.73
N ARG A 32 -15.23 -8.13 -13.07
CA ARG A 32 -14.21 -8.67 -13.97
C ARG A 32 -12.89 -7.90 -13.86
N MET A 33 -12.93 -6.57 -13.82
CA MET A 33 -11.73 -5.75 -13.67
C MET A 33 -11.09 -5.93 -12.30
N VAL A 34 -11.90 -5.94 -11.23
CA VAL A 34 -11.40 -6.20 -9.87
C VAL A 34 -10.68 -7.55 -9.80
N LYS A 35 -11.26 -8.59 -10.41
CA LYS A 35 -10.63 -9.91 -10.48
C LYS A 35 -9.28 -9.89 -11.20
N LEU A 36 -9.15 -9.15 -12.31
CA LEU A 36 -7.88 -9.03 -13.03
C LEU A 36 -6.79 -8.42 -12.14
N TYR A 37 -7.09 -7.36 -11.38
CA TYR A 37 -6.12 -6.81 -10.41
C TYR A 37 -5.74 -7.79 -9.31
N LEU A 38 -6.70 -8.58 -8.81
CA LEU A 38 -6.42 -9.60 -7.80
C LEU A 38 -5.51 -10.71 -8.36
N ASP A 39 -5.76 -11.14 -9.59
CA ASP A 39 -4.96 -12.17 -10.26
C ASP A 39 -3.53 -11.66 -10.55
N ASP A 40 -3.39 -10.42 -11.01
CA ASP A 40 -2.08 -9.78 -11.23
C ASP A 40 -1.32 -9.58 -9.93
N ALA A 41 -1.99 -9.10 -8.87
CA ALA A 41 -1.38 -8.95 -7.55
C ALA A 41 -0.90 -10.30 -7.01
N ARG A 42 -1.70 -11.37 -7.16
CA ARG A 42 -1.31 -12.73 -6.77
C ARG A 42 -0.08 -13.20 -7.55
N LYS A 43 0.00 -12.92 -8.84
CA LYS A 43 1.17 -13.28 -9.68
C LYS A 43 2.43 -12.57 -9.19
N VAL A 44 2.36 -11.27 -8.92
CA VAL A 44 3.49 -10.49 -8.41
C VAL A 44 3.97 -11.04 -7.07
N LEU A 45 3.06 -11.31 -6.13
CA LEU A 45 3.41 -11.88 -4.82
C LEU A 45 4.09 -13.25 -4.94
N LEU A 46 3.62 -14.11 -5.85
CA LEU A 46 4.25 -15.40 -6.11
C LEU A 46 5.66 -15.26 -6.69
N ASP A 47 5.88 -14.32 -7.60
CA ASP A 47 7.20 -14.10 -8.21
C ASP A 47 8.19 -13.45 -7.22
N VAL A 48 7.70 -12.57 -6.35
CA VAL A 48 8.46 -12.04 -5.20
C VAL A 48 8.84 -13.18 -4.24
N ALA A 49 7.90 -14.06 -3.88
CA ALA A 49 8.17 -15.19 -3.00
C ALA A 49 9.19 -16.18 -3.60
N LYS A 50 9.10 -16.47 -4.90
CA LYS A 50 10.11 -17.29 -5.62
C LYS A 50 11.49 -16.62 -5.60
N SER A 51 11.54 -15.32 -5.81
CA SER A 51 12.79 -14.55 -5.82
C SER A 51 13.42 -14.51 -4.44
N ALA A 52 12.63 -14.28 -3.39
CA ALA A 52 13.05 -14.34 -2.00
C ALA A 52 13.62 -15.71 -1.64
N LYS A 53 12.95 -16.80 -2.05
CA LYS A 53 13.43 -18.18 -1.84
C LYS A 53 14.78 -18.43 -2.51
N ARG A 54 15.00 -17.92 -3.73
CA ARG A 54 16.29 -18.03 -4.44
C ARG A 54 17.41 -17.29 -3.70
N GLN A 55 17.08 -16.14 -3.11
CA GLN A 55 18.02 -15.31 -2.37
C GLN A 55 18.15 -15.69 -0.89
N LYS A 56 17.43 -16.73 -0.44
CA LYS A 56 17.36 -17.19 0.96
C LYS A 56 16.96 -16.06 1.93
N TRP A 57 16.13 -15.13 1.48
CA TRP A 57 15.63 -14.05 2.32
C TRP A 57 14.66 -14.58 3.36
N THR A 58 14.77 -14.04 4.56
CA THR A 58 13.80 -14.18 5.63
C THR A 58 12.54 -13.34 5.32
N ILE A 59 11.43 -13.66 6.00
CA ILE A 59 10.19 -12.90 5.85
C ILE A 59 10.40 -11.44 6.29
N GLU A 60 11.23 -11.20 7.31
CA GLU A 60 11.56 -9.86 7.80
C GLU A 60 12.31 -9.03 6.75
N GLU A 61 13.31 -9.63 6.09
CA GLU A 61 14.05 -8.99 5.00
C GLU A 61 13.14 -8.68 3.80
N LEU A 62 12.19 -9.57 3.51
CA LEU A 62 11.20 -9.34 2.46
C LEU A 62 10.29 -8.16 2.77
N ILE A 63 9.79 -8.08 4.01
CA ILE A 63 8.94 -6.97 4.45
C ILE A 63 9.73 -5.67 4.39
N LEU A 64 10.98 -5.67 4.84
CA LEU A 64 11.84 -4.49 4.83
C LEU A 64 12.19 -4.03 3.40
N ALA A 65 12.31 -4.96 2.45
CA ALA A 65 12.49 -4.65 1.04
C ALA A 65 11.21 -4.15 0.35
N LEU A 66 10.03 -4.56 0.84
CA LEU A 66 8.73 -4.11 0.35
C LEU A 66 8.30 -2.76 0.95
N ASP A 67 8.83 -2.40 2.12
CA ASP A 67 8.57 -1.10 2.72
C ASP A 67 9.11 0.01 1.80
N PRO A 68 8.25 0.89 1.29
CA PRO A 68 8.69 1.96 0.41
C PRO A 68 9.67 2.87 1.18
N PRO A 69 10.76 3.32 0.55
CA PRO A 69 11.69 4.23 1.20
C PRO A 69 10.92 5.46 1.68
N LYS A 70 11.08 5.82 2.97
CA LYS A 70 10.43 7.00 3.53
C LYS A 70 10.68 8.19 2.61
N PRO A 71 9.64 8.92 2.17
CA PRO A 71 9.84 10.09 1.34
C PRO A 71 10.77 11.03 2.11
N LYS A 72 11.88 11.43 1.46
CA LYS A 72 12.82 12.37 2.07
C LYS A 72 12.03 13.63 2.43
N PRO A 73 12.10 14.11 3.68
CA PRO A 73 11.39 15.32 4.08
C PRO A 73 11.85 16.45 3.16
N LYS A 74 10.88 17.13 2.58
CA LYS A 74 11.17 18.23 1.67
C LYS A 74 11.73 19.39 2.50
N PRO A 75 12.75 20.13 2.01
CA PRO A 75 13.39 21.18 2.81
C PRO A 75 12.43 22.22 3.38
N TRP A 76 11.31 22.50 2.69
CA TRP A 76 10.30 23.46 3.11
C TRP A 76 9.37 22.98 4.24
N GLU A 77 9.32 21.68 4.56
CA GLU A 77 8.51 21.17 5.68
C GLU A 77 9.06 21.58 7.05
N LYS A 78 10.36 21.91 7.13
CA LYS A 78 10.96 22.51 8.34
C LYS A 78 10.52 23.94 8.61
N TYR A 79 9.93 24.60 7.60
CA TYR A 79 9.49 26.00 7.67
C TYR A 79 7.96 26.12 7.68
N ALA A 80 7.23 25.00 7.79
CA ALA A 80 5.80 25.06 8.05
C ALA A 80 5.60 25.70 9.43
N ASP A 81 5.07 26.93 9.44
CA ASP A 81 4.77 27.69 10.65
C ASP A 81 4.00 26.81 11.65
N PRO A 82 4.29 26.93 12.96
CA PRO A 82 3.44 26.31 13.97
C PRO A 82 2.00 26.75 13.74
N PRO A 83 0.99 25.89 13.96
CA PRO A 83 -0.41 26.28 13.81
C PRO A 83 -0.62 27.52 14.66
N ARG A 84 -0.90 28.65 14.01
CA ARG A 84 -1.26 29.89 14.70
C ARG A 84 -2.44 29.53 15.58
N ARG A 85 -2.22 29.54 16.91
CA ARG A 85 -3.31 29.55 17.89
C ARG A 85 -4.21 30.73 17.51
N GLY A 86 -5.30 30.44 16.81
CA GLY A 86 -6.35 31.41 16.60
C GLY A 86 -6.98 31.71 17.95
N GLY A 87 -6.58 32.82 18.57
CA GLY A 87 -7.53 33.67 19.28
C GLY A 87 -8.25 34.54 18.23
N PRO A 88 -9.42 35.12 18.53
CA PRO A 88 -9.85 35.61 19.85
C PRO A 88 -10.76 34.64 20.62
#